data_AF-A0A9X3IFU2-F1
#
_entry.id   AF-A0A9X3IFU2-F1
#
_cell.length_a   1.000
_cell.length_b   1.000
_cell.length_c   1.000
_cell.angle_alpha   90.00
_cell.angle_beta   90.00
_cell.angle_gamma   90.00
#
_symmetry.space_group_name_H-M   'P 1'
#
loop_
_entity.id
_entity.type
_entity.pdbx_description
1 polymer ?
#
loop_
_entity_poly.entity_id
_entity_poly.type
_entity_poly.pdbx_seq_one_letter_code
_entity_poly.pdbx_strand_id
1 'polypeptide(L)' 'MQIQTQETDLLALLKSQSGQESWKQIGSWSKPSTKPYLAILMQAYAMKKNITLRYITDSYNCDETDYITVPWMVRMS' A
#
# COMPACT_ATOMS: atom_id res chain seq x y z
N MET A 1 -9.56 -5.91 -0.02
CA MET A 1 -8.66 -4.84 0.47
C MET A 1 -9.41 -4.05 1.51
N GLN A 2 -8.78 -3.85 2.67
CA GLN A 2 -9.26 -3.00 3.75
C GLN A 2 -8.26 -1.85 3.91
N ILE A 3 -8.74 -0.62 4.00
CA ILE A 3 -7.90 0.58 4.18
C ILE A 3 -8.24 1.17 5.55
N GLN A 4 -7.22 1.47 6.34
CA GLN A 4 -7.38 2.07 7.67
C GLN A 4 -6.41 3.25 7.82
N THR A 5 -6.93 4.39 8.28
CA THR A 5 -6.12 5.49 8.79
C THR A 5 -5.94 5.33 10.30
N GLN A 6 -4.72 5.49 10.78
CA GLN A 6 -4.37 5.65 12.19
C GLN A 6 -3.81 7.07 12.40
N GLU A 7 -3.59 7.44 13.67
CA GLU A 7 -3.23 8.80 14.09
C GLU A 7 -2.04 9.38 13.30
N THR A 8 -1.09 8.53 12.92
CA THR A 8 0.06 8.91 12.09
C THR A 8 0.03 8.32 10.68
N ASP A 9 -0.59 7.17 10.44
CA ASP A 9 -0.32 6.35 9.25
C ASP A 9 -1.55 5.87 8.48
N LEU A 10 -1.36 5.69 7.17
CA LEU A 10 -2.30 5.01 6.27
C LEU A 10 -1.81 3.58 6.04
N LEU A 11 -2.63 2.60 6.43
CA LEU A 11 -2.38 1.19 6.22
C LEU A 11 -3.33 0.61 5.17
N ALA A 12 -2.83 -0.34 4.37
CA ALA A 12 -3.63 -1.12 3.43
C ALA A 12 -3.40 -2.62 3.63
N LEU A 13 -4.48 -3.38 3.74
CA LEU A 13 -4.46 -4.85 3.69
C LEU A 13 -4.49 -5.31 2.24
N LEU A 14 -3.37 -5.86 1.78
CA LEU A 14 -3.17 -6.29 0.41
C LEU A 14 -3.13 -7.81 0.34
N LYS A 15 -3.57 -8.35 -0.79
CA LYS A 15 -3.47 -9.79 -1.09
C LYS A 15 -2.49 -9.97 -2.24
N SER A 16 -1.42 -10.71 -2.01
CA SER A 16 -0.43 -11.00 -3.05
C SER A 16 -0.96 -12.06 -4.02
N GLN A 17 -0.22 -12.30 -5.11
CA GLN A 17 -0.61 -13.27 -6.13
C GLN A 17 -0.64 -14.71 -5.59
N SER A 18 0.15 -15.02 -4.55
CA SER A 18 0.12 -16.31 -3.85
C SER A 18 -1.12 -16.46 -2.94
N GLY A 19 -1.89 -15.39 -2.77
CA GLY A 19 -3.11 -15.37 -1.97
C GLY A 19 -2.88 -15.01 -0.49
N GLN A 20 -1.64 -14.75 -0.10
CA GLN A 20 -1.30 -14.29 1.26
C GLN A 20 -1.77 -12.84 1.46
N GLU A 21 -2.33 -12.57 2.63
CA GLU A 21 -2.73 -11.23 3.03
C GLU A 21 -1.69 -10.61 3.96
N SER A 22 -1.33 -9.36 3.70
CA SER A 22 -0.36 -8.62 4.50
C SER A 22 -0.74 -7.15 4.63
N TRP A 23 -0.48 -6.58 5.81
CA TRP A 23 -0.64 -5.15 6.02
C TRP A 23 0.60 -4.42 5.53
N LYS A 24 0.40 -3.35 4.78
CA LYS A 24 1.48 -2.47 4.29
C LYS A 24 1.21 -1.02 4.67
N GLN A 25 2.24 -0.34 5.17
CA GLN A 25 2.21 1.10 5.36
C GLN A 25 2.32 1.81 4.00
N ILE A 26 1.36 2.69 3.71
CA ILE A 26 1.32 3.49 2.49
C ILE A 26 1.96 4.85 2.69
N GLY A 27 2.02 5.31 3.94
CA GLY A 27 2.67 6.55 4.35
C GLY A 27 1.85 7.27 5.42
N SER A 28 2.42 8.33 5.98
CA SER A 28 1.77 9.06 7.06
C SER A 28 0.66 9.99 6.56
N TRP A 29 -0.48 10.04 7.23
CA TRP A 29 -1.61 10.88 6.80
C TRP A 29 -1.25 12.38 6.69
N SER A 30 -0.32 12.82 7.53
CA SER A 30 0.24 14.17 7.53
C SER A 30 1.12 14.49 6.31
N LYS A 31 1.62 13.48 5.58
CA LYS A 31 2.48 13.67 4.40
C LYS A 31 1.63 13.91 3.14
N PRO A 32 1.86 15.00 2.39
CA PRO A 32 1.12 15.29 1.16
C PRO A 32 1.22 14.18 0.11
N SER A 33 2.35 13.47 0.04
CA SER A 33 2.58 12.36 -0.90
C SER A 33 1.69 11.15 -0.66
N THR A 34 1.13 11.00 0.55
CA THR A 34 0.25 9.88 0.90
C THR A 34 -1.14 10.01 0.29
N LYS A 35 -1.63 11.23 0.04
CA LYS A 35 -2.98 11.46 -0.53
C LYS A 35 -3.10 10.91 -1.97
N PRO A 36 -2.16 11.17 -2.90
CA PRO A 36 -2.16 10.52 -4.21
C PRO A 36 -2.13 9.00 -4.14
N TYR A 37 -1.33 8.42 -3.22
CA TYR A 37 -1.27 6.96 -3.08
C TYR A 37 -2.62 6.38 -2.62
N LEU A 38 -3.28 7.02 -1.65
CA LEU A 38 -4.63 6.64 -1.24
C LEU A 38 -5.62 6.67 -2.41
N ALA A 39 -5.60 7.74 -3.22
CA ALA A 39 -6.49 7.88 -4.35
C ALA A 39 -6.32 6.72 -5.36
N ILE A 40 -5.07 6.36 -5.67
CA ILE A 40 -4.77 5.22 -6.56
C ILE A 40 -5.27 3.91 -5.97
N LEU A 41 -5.06 3.67 -4.67
CA LEU A 41 -5.54 2.46 -3.99
C LEU A 41 -7.07 2.37 -4.01
N MET A 42 -7.76 3.45 -3.63
CA MET A 42 -9.23 3.49 -3.64
C MET A 42 -9.79 3.27 -5.05
N GLN A 43 -9.16 3.87 -6.07
CA GLN A 43 -9.57 3.69 -7.45
C GLN A 43 -9.35 2.25 -7.93
N ALA A 44 -8.17 1.67 -7.64
CA ALA A 44 -7.88 0.28 -7.99
C ALA A 44 -8.84 -0.69 -7.31
N TYR A 45 -9.22 -0.42 -6.06
CA TYR A 45 -10.25 -1.18 -5.35
C TYR A 45 -11.59 -1.16 -6.06
N ALA A 46 -12.10 0.04 -6.36
CA ALA A 46 -13.38 0.25 -7.01
C ALA A 46 -13.43 -0.43 -8.39
N MET A 47 -12.31 -0.45 -9.10
CA MET A 47 -12.18 -1.05 -10.43
C MET A 47 -11.82 -2.54 -10.41
N LYS A 48 -11.61 -3.15 -9.24
CA LYS A 48 -11.08 -4.53 -9.09
C LYS A 48 -9.79 -4.74 -9.89
N LYS A 49 -8.93 -3.73 -9.88
CA LYS A 49 -7.65 -3.69 -10.59
C LYS A 49 -6.51 -4.04 -9.65
N ASN A 50 -5.49 -4.70 -10.18
CA ASN A 50 -4.25 -4.94 -9.45
C ASN A 50 -3.46 -3.64 -9.29
N ILE A 51 -2.64 -3.59 -8.25
CA ILE A 51 -1.69 -2.52 -8.00
C ILE A 51 -0.28 -3.07 -7.99
N THR A 52 0.68 -2.19 -8.25
CA THR A 52 2.10 -2.46 -8.05
C THR A 52 2.63 -1.47 -7.03
N LEU A 53 3.23 -2.01 -5.98
CA LEU A 53 4.02 -1.25 -5.01
C LEU A 53 5.50 -1.45 -5.33
N ARG A 54 6.26 -0.36 -5.38
CA ARG A 54 7.72 -0.43 -5.50
C ARG A 54 8.35 0.17 -4.25
N TYR A 55 9.29 -0.57 -3.67
CA TYR A 55 10.11 -0.14 -2.54
C TYR A 55 11.51 0.21 -3.05
N ILE A 56 12.27 1.01 -2.27
CA ILE A 56 13.65 1.37 -2.62
C ILE A 56 14.58 0.16 -2.52
N THR A 57 14.34 -0.71 -1.53
CA THR A 57 15.19 -1.85 -1.21
C THR A 57 14.88 -3.04 -2.12
N ASP A 58 15.89 -3.53 -2.84
CA ASP A 58 15.73 -4.65 -3.79
C ASP A 58 15.37 -5.99 -3.11
N SER A 59 15.77 -6.19 -1.86
CA SER A 59 15.49 -7.42 -1.09
C SER A 59 14.21 -7.34 -0.26
N TYR A 60 13.26 -6.47 -0.63
CA TYR A 60 12.05 -6.25 0.16
C TYR A 60 11.09 -7.45 0.07
N ASN A 61 10.73 -8.03 1.23
CA ASN A 61 9.74 -9.10 1.28
C ASN A 61 8.31 -8.55 1.12
N CYS A 62 7.73 -8.75 -0.07
CA CYS A 62 6.40 -8.27 -0.38
C CYS A 62 5.29 -9.02 0.37
N ASP A 63 5.52 -10.25 0.78
CA ASP A 63 4.49 -11.12 1.38
C ASP A 63 4.37 -10.96 2.92
N GLU A 64 5.33 -10.31 3.56
CA GLU A 64 5.29 -10.04 5.01
C GLU A 64 4.47 -8.81 5.38
N THR A 65 3.92 -8.78 6.59
CA THR A 65 3.30 -7.56 7.12
C THR A 65 4.38 -6.55 7.50
N ASP A 66 4.21 -5.31 7.08
CA ASP A 66 5.14 -4.21 7.31
C ASP A 66 4.43 -2.89 7.62
N TYR A 67 4.70 -2.39 8.83
CA TYR A 67 4.12 -1.17 9.37
C TYR A 67 5.10 0.01 9.38
N ILE A 68 6.26 -0.11 8.74
CA ILE A 68 7.37 0.86 8.83
C ILE A 68 7.78 1.35 7.44
N THR A 69 7.85 0.46 6.44
CA THR A 69 8.40 0.83 5.13
C THR A 69 7.32 1.43 4.24
N VAL A 70 7.54 2.68 3.83
CA VAL A 70 6.67 3.37 2.86
C VAL A 70 7.12 3.05 1.44
N PRO A 71 6.21 2.69 0.51
CA PRO A 71 6.57 2.46 -0.87
C PRO A 71 7.02 3.76 -1.54
N TRP A 72 7.99 3.64 -2.45
CA TRP A 72 8.47 4.73 -3.31
C TRP A 72 7.46 5.07 -4.42
N MET A 73 6.68 4.08 -4.84
CA MET A 73 5.67 4.24 -5.89
C MET A 73 4.47 3.34 -5.61
N VAL A 74 3.29 3.88 -5.87
CA VAL A 74 2.02 3.16 -5.97
C VAL A 74 1.48 3.39 -7.38
N ARG A 75 1.23 2.32 -8.13
CA ARG A 75 0.69 2.40 -9.49
C ARG A 75 -0.41 1.36 -9.69
N MET A 76 -1.43 1.71 -10.47
CA MET A 76 -2.43 0.77 -10.97
C MET A 76 -1.92 0.04 -12.23
N SER A 77 -2.21 -1.26 -12.31
CA SER A 77 -1.84 -2.12 -13.44
C SER A 77 -2.85 -2.11 -14.59
#